data_AF-A0A524A6J3-F1
#
_entry.id   AF-A0A524A6J3-F1
#
_cell.length_a   1.000
_cell.length_b   1.000
_cell.length_c   1.000
_cell.angle_alpha   90.00
_cell.angle_beta   90.00
_cell.angle_gamma   90.00
#
_symmetry.space_group_name_H-M   'P 1'
#
loop_
_entity.id
_entity.type
_entity.pdbx_description
1 polymer ?
#
loop_
_entity_poly.entity_id
_entity_poly.type
_entity_poly.pdbx_seq_one_letter_code
_entity_poly.pdbx_strand_id
1 'polypeptide(L)' 'MTGGLLAIFSHPDDETFGCGGTLALHAENGHHVGALSLTCSEEERRGELMNAAEALG' A
#
# COMPACT_ATOMS: atom_id res chain seq x y z
N MET A 1 14.01 8.78 -11.52
CA MET A 1 14.68 8.10 -10.40
C MET A 1 14.46 6.61 -10.56
N THR A 2 15.49 5.77 -10.40
CA THR A 2 15.40 4.32 -10.59
C THR A 2 15.37 3.64 -9.22
N GLY A 3 14.18 3.57 -8.62
CA GLY A 3 13.98 2.91 -7.33
C GLY A 3 12.48 2.78 -7.05
N GLY A 4 12.09 1.67 -6.44
CA GLY A 4 10.70 1.41 -6.03
C GLY A 4 10.66 0.98 -4.57
N LEU A 5 9.48 1.09 -3.97
CA LEU A 5 9.24 0.74 -2.58
C LEU A 5 8.19 -0.37 -2.51
N LEU A 6 8.52 -1.47 -1.83
CA LEU A 6 7.56 -2.52 -1.50
C LEU A 6 7.40 -2.54 0.02
N ALA A 7 6.20 -2.26 0.50
CA ALA A 7 5.87 -2.33 1.91
C ALA A 7 5.12 -3.62 2.21
N ILE A 8 5.55 -4.35 3.24
CA ILE A 8 5.06 -5.69 3.58
C ILE A 8 4.45 -5.65 4.98
N PHE A 9 3.20 -6.10 5.09
CA PHE A 9 2.42 -6.00 6.32
C PHE A 9 1.67 -7.28 6.65
N SER A 10 1.15 -7.37 7.87
CA SER A 10 0.45 -8.58 8.32
C SER A 10 -0.96 -8.63 7.74
N HIS A 11 -1.68 -7.51 7.78
CA HIS A 11 -3.09 -7.43 7.39
C HIS A 11 -3.33 -6.25 6.43
N PRO A 12 -4.44 -6.28 5.66
CA PRO A 12 -4.90 -5.11 4.93
C PRO A 12 -5.37 -4.05 5.91
N ASP A 13 -4.89 -2.81 5.78
CA ASP A 13 -5.06 -1.61 6.65
C ASP A 13 -3.76 -1.13 7.32
N ASP A 14 -2.84 -2.05 7.60
CA ASP A 14 -1.52 -1.78 8.18
C ASP A 14 -0.74 -0.76 7.31
N GLU A 15 -0.88 -0.82 5.98
CA GLU A 15 -0.22 0.10 5.06
C GLU A 15 -0.69 1.53 5.24
N THR A 16 -2.00 1.71 5.45
CA THR A 16 -2.64 3.02 5.59
C THR A 16 -2.43 3.58 6.98
N PHE A 17 -2.60 2.77 8.04
CA PHE A 17 -2.44 3.21 9.43
C PHE A 17 -0.97 3.38 9.85
N GLY A 18 -0.07 2.55 9.33
CA GLY A 18 1.34 2.57 9.71
C GLY A 18 2.13 3.66 8.97
N CYS A 19 2.12 3.62 7.64
CA CYS A 19 3.01 4.46 6.83
C CYS A 19 2.37 5.07 5.57
N GLY A 20 1.03 5.15 5.51
CA GLY A 20 0.31 5.58 4.29
C GLY A 20 0.83 6.90 3.71
N GLY A 21 1.06 7.91 4.56
CA GLY A 21 1.61 9.20 4.11
C GLY A 21 3.03 9.10 3.52
N THR A 22 3.85 8.16 3.96
CA THR A 22 5.18 7.91 3.37
C THR A 22 5.04 7.22 2.01
N LEU A 23 4.16 6.24 1.90
CA LEU A 23 3.87 5.56 0.63
C LEU A 23 3.39 6.56 -0.43
N ALA A 24 2.41 7.40 -0.07
CA ALA A 24 1.89 8.43 -0.94
C ALA A 24 2.95 9.45 -1.36
N LEU A 25 3.78 9.94 -0.43
CA LEU A 25 4.87 10.84 -0.77
C LEU A 25 5.87 10.21 -1.76
N HIS A 26 6.16 8.92 -1.64
CA HIS A 26 7.04 8.24 -2.58
C HIS A 26 6.39 8.06 -3.96
N ALA A 27 5.10 7.74 -4.01
CA ALA A 27 4.32 7.66 -5.24
C ALA A 27 4.25 9.02 -5.95
N GLU A 28 3.94 10.10 -5.23
CA GLU A 28 3.94 11.49 -5.73
C GLU A 28 5.30 11.91 -6.31
N ASN A 29 6.39 11.43 -5.72
CA ASN A 29 7.75 11.65 -6.22
C ASN A 29 8.11 10.78 -7.45
N GLY A 30 7.18 9.99 -7.98
CA GLY A 30 7.33 9.18 -9.17
C GLY A 30 8.06 7.85 -8.94
N HIS A 31 8.13 7.36 -7.70
CA HIS A 31 8.62 6.01 -7.44
C HIS A 31 7.50 4.99 -7.68
N HIS A 32 7.86 3.78 -8.12
CA HIS A 32 6.91 2.67 -8.14
C HIS A 32 6.72 2.15 -6.71
N VAL A 33 5.50 2.28 -6.18
CA VAL A 33 5.16 1.87 -4.81
C VAL A 33 4.22 0.67 -4.87
N GLY A 34 4.44 -0.33 -4.01
CA GLY A 34 3.58 -1.48 -3.85
C GLY A 34 3.38 -1.84 -2.38
N ALA A 35 2.23 -2.44 -2.09
CA ALA A 35 1.91 -2.99 -0.78
C ALA A 35 1.61 -4.49 -0.90
N LEU A 36 2.12 -5.27 0.05
CA LEU A 36 1.86 -6.70 0.19
C LEU A 36 1.34 -6.99 1.59
N SER A 37 0.10 -7.44 1.68
CA SER A 37 -0.44 -8.02 2.91
C SER A 37 -0.19 -9.53 2.94
N LEU A 38 0.36 -10.03 4.03
CA LEU A 38 0.61 -11.45 4.24
C LEU A 38 -0.66 -12.25 4.49
N THR A 39 -1.73 -11.58 4.94
CA THR A 39 -3.04 -12.19 5.17
C THR A 39 -4.14 -11.39 4.47
N CYS A 40 -5.20 -12.06 4.02
CA CYS A 40 -6.37 -11.42 3.43
C CYS A 40 -7.54 -12.41 3.52
N SER A 41 -8.35 -12.28 4.57
CA SER A 41 -9.37 -13.28 4.91
C SER A 41 -10.58 -13.27 3.96
N GLU A 42 -10.99 -12.10 3.47
CA GLU A 42 -12.23 -11.92 2.71
C GLU A 42 -12.02 -11.10 1.42
N GLU A 43 -12.90 -11.31 0.42
CA GLU A 43 -12.87 -10.56 -0.85
C GLU A 43 -13.11 -9.06 -0.66
N GLU A 44 -13.99 -8.71 0.29
CA GLU A 44 -14.22 -7.30 0.68
C GLU A 44 -12.93 -6.66 1.24
N ARG A 45 -12.09 -7.44 1.93
CA ARG A 45 -10.81 -6.96 2.48
C ARG A 45 -9.74 -6.78 1.44
N ARG A 46 -9.77 -7.62 0.39
CA ARG A 46 -8.98 -7.36 -0.81
C ARG A 46 -9.42 -6.08 -1.51
N GLY A 47 -10.72 -5.84 -1.62
CA GLY A 47 -11.27 -4.63 -2.21
C GLY A 47 -10.81 -3.36 -1.47
N GLU A 48 -10.85 -3.38 -0.14
CA GLU A 48 -10.35 -2.27 0.68
C GLU A 48 -8.85 -2.02 0.48
N LEU A 49 -8.01 -3.07 0.44
CA LEU A 49 -6.58 -2.93 0.15
C LEU A 49 -6.33 -2.26 -1.20
N MET A 50 -7.09 -2.66 -2.23
CA MET A 50 -6.95 -2.09 -3.58
C MET A 50 -7.40 -0.63 -3.63
N ASN A 51 -8.50 -0.29 -2.95
CA ASN A 51 -8.97 1.09 -2.84
C ASN A 51 -7.96 1.97 -2.08
N ALA A 52 -7.35 1.43 -1.02
CA ALA A 52 -6.29 2.12 -0.29
C ALA A 52 -5.06 2.36 -1.18
N ALA A 53 -4.60 1.33 -1.92
CA ALA A 53 -3.50 1.48 -2.87
C ALA A 53 -3.80 2.55 -3.94
N GLU A 54 -5.01 2.57 -4.50
CA GLU A 54 -5.41 3.59 -5.48
C GLU A 54 -5.40 5.01 -4.86
N ALA A 55 -5.86 5.15 -3.62
CA ALA A 55 -5.86 6.44 -2.91
C ALA A 55 -4.44 6.94 -2.57
N LEU A 56 -3.48 6.04 -2.40
CA LEU A 56 -2.09 6.37 -2.09
C LEU A 56 -1.26 6.67 -3.34
N GLY A 57 -1.72 6.26 -4.53
CA GLY A 57 -1.00 6.41 -5.81
C GLY A 57 0.03 5.32 -6.07
#